data_AF-A0A1G0A6K6-F1
#
_entry.id   AF-A0A1G0A6K6-F1
#
_cell.length_a   1.000
_cell.length_b   1.000
_cell.length_c   1.000
_cell.angle_alpha   90.00
_cell.angle_beta   90.00
_cell.angle_gamma   90.00
#
_symmetry.space_group_name_H-M   'P 1'
#
loop_
_entity.id
_entity.type
_entity.pdbx_description
1 polymer ?
#
loop_
_entity_poly.entity_id
_entity_poly.type
_entity_poly.pdbx_seq_one_letter_code
_entity_poly.pdbx_strand_id
1 'polypeptide(L)' 'MTDRPLFEDALAALEAKVEELSRGDAPLDRALAAFEEGLALYRRCHDLLAQAEQRVSKLVATAEGLREEPFPEA' A
#
# COMPACT_ATOMS: atom_id res chain seq x y z
N MET A 1 -4.45 11.40 9.76
CA MET A 1 -3.16 11.86 9.20
C MET A 1 -2.04 10.83 9.43
N THR A 2 -2.37 9.54 9.61
CA THR A 2 -1.41 8.50 10.02
C THR A 2 -0.98 7.58 8.87
N ASP A 3 -1.63 7.65 7.70
CA ASP A 3 -1.31 6.80 6.54
C ASP A 3 0.01 7.16 5.84
N ARG A 4 0.36 8.45 5.82
CA ARG A 4 1.56 8.90 5.10
C ARG A 4 2.86 8.33 5.66
N PRO A 5 3.16 8.42 6.97
CA PRO A 5 4.36 7.75 7.50
C PRO A 5 4.32 6.23 7.24
N LEU A 6 3.13 5.62 7.32
CA LEU A 6 2.99 4.16 7.12
C LEU A 6 3.30 3.68 5.69
N PHE A 7 3.01 4.50 4.68
CA PHE A 7 3.33 4.19 3.28
C PHE A 7 4.81 4.41 2.99
N GLU A 8 5.35 5.58 3.36
CA GLU A 8 6.77 5.91 3.09
C GLU A 8 7.70 4.90 3.79
N ASP A 9 7.38 4.48 5.02
CA ASP A 9 8.15 3.47 5.75
C ASP A 9 8.13 2.10 5.03
N ALA A 10 6.94 1.68 4.55
CA ALA A 10 6.79 0.42 3.82
C ALA A 10 7.51 0.45 2.46
N LEU A 11 7.48 1.59 1.77
CA LEU A 11 8.16 1.80 0.49
C LEU A 11 9.68 1.78 0.67
N ALA A 12 10.21 2.51 1.66
CA ALA A 12 11.64 2.54 1.95
C ALA A 12 12.16 1.13 2.32
N ALA A 13 11.39 0.38 3.11
CA ALA A 13 11.74 -1.01 3.43
C ALA A 13 11.73 -1.91 2.17
N LEU A 14 10.77 -1.71 1.26
CA LEU A 14 10.71 -2.47 0.00
C LEU A 14 11.92 -2.17 -0.89
N GLU A 15 12.28 -0.90 -1.03
CA GLU A 15 13.45 -0.46 -1.81
C GLU A 15 14.74 -1.08 -1.27
N ALA A 16 14.89 -1.13 0.06
CA ALA A 16 16.03 -1.80 0.68
C ALA A 16 16.10 -3.30 0.35
N LYS A 17 14.96 -4.01 0.31
CA LYS A 17 14.91 -5.42 -0.10
C LYS A 17 15.25 -5.62 -1.57
N VAL A 18 14.75 -4.73 -2.44
CA VAL A 18 15.09 -4.76 -3.87
C VAL A 18 16.58 -4.52 -4.07
N GLU A 19 17.17 -3.59 -3.34
CA GLU A 19 18.60 -3.32 -3.39
C GLU A 19 19.42 -4.54 -2.94
N GLU A 20 19.03 -5.17 -1.82
CA GLU A 20 19.66 -6.42 -1.34
C GLU A 20 19.62 -7.53 -2.39
N LEU A 21 18.47 -7.75 -3.02
CA LEU A 21 18.32 -8.77 -4.07
C LEU A 21 19.11 -8.43 -5.35
N SER A 22 19.19 -7.14 -5.70
CA SER A 22 19.85 -6.67 -6.93
C SER A 22 21.37 -6.79 -6.88
N ARG A 23 21.97 -6.79 -5.67
CA ARG A 23 23.42 -6.99 -5.50
C ARG A 23 23.87 -8.41 -5.87
N GLY A 24 22.99 -9.40 -5.73
CA GLY A 24 23.23 -10.78 -6.15
C GLY A 24 24.32 -11.52 -5.36
N ASP A 25 24.77 -10.99 -4.23
CA ASP A 25 25.80 -11.56 -3.35
C ASP A 25 25.21 -12.31 -2.13
N ALA A 26 23.88 -12.28 -1.97
CA ALA A 26 23.17 -12.99 -0.91
C ALA A 26 23.11 -14.51 -1.17
N PRO A 27 23.35 -15.35 -0.15
CA PRO A 27 23.06 -16.79 -0.22
C PRO A 27 21.59 -17.05 -0.57
N LEU A 28 21.30 -18.18 -1.22
CA LEU A 28 19.96 -18.52 -1.72
C LEU A 28 18.87 -18.38 -0.65
N ASP A 29 19.08 -18.91 0.56
CA ASP A 29 18.10 -18.84 1.64
C ASP A 29 17.80 -17.39 2.05
N ARG A 30 18.82 -16.53 2.04
CA ARG A 30 18.68 -15.10 2.35
C ARG A 30 17.97 -14.35 1.22
N ALA A 31 18.27 -14.68 -0.03
CA ALA A 31 17.57 -14.13 -1.19
C ALA A 31 16.08 -14.52 -1.18
N LEU A 32 15.75 -15.76 -0.82
CA LEU A 32 14.36 -16.20 -0.68
C LEU A 32 13.64 -15.44 0.43
N ALA A 33 14.25 -15.30 1.61
CA ALA A 33 13.68 -14.52 2.71
C ALA A 33 13.45 -13.05 2.32
N ALA A 34 14.46 -12.40 1.70
CA ALA A 34 14.34 -11.03 1.24
C ALA A 34 13.23 -10.86 0.18
N PHE A 35 13.05 -11.85 -0.69
CA PHE A 35 11.96 -11.86 -1.68
C PHE A 35 10.58 -11.98 -1.02
N GLU A 36 10.40 -12.88 -0.07
CA GLU A 36 9.14 -13.04 0.66
C GLU A 36 8.76 -11.77 1.44
N GLU A 37 9.73 -11.18 2.14
CA GLU A 37 9.57 -9.90 2.84
C GLU A 37 9.23 -8.77 1.86
N GLY A 38 9.94 -8.70 0.73
CA GLY A 38 9.65 -7.73 -0.33
C GLY A 38 8.24 -7.88 -0.90
N LEU A 39 7.75 -9.11 -1.09
CA LEU A 39 6.40 -9.36 -1.57
C LEU A 39 5.34 -8.89 -0.57
N ALA A 40 5.58 -9.08 0.73
CA ALA A 40 4.69 -8.59 1.79
C ALA A 40 4.64 -7.05 1.83
N LEU A 41 5.79 -6.39 1.71
CA LEU A 41 5.89 -4.94 1.64
C LEU A 41 5.20 -4.37 0.39
N TYR A 42 5.40 -4.99 -0.78
CA TYR A 42 4.71 -4.63 -2.01
C TYR A 42 3.19 -4.67 -1.85
N ARG A 43 2.65 -5.77 -1.29
CA ARG A 43 1.21 -5.89 -1.02
C ARG A 43 0.73 -4.79 -0.08
N ARG A 44 1.51 -4.48 0.96
CA ARG A 44 1.17 -3.42 1.91
C ARG A 44 1.08 -2.05 1.24
N CYS A 45 2.07 -1.70 0.41
CA CYS A 45 2.07 -0.45 -0.36
C CYS A 45 0.85 -0.37 -1.29
N HIS A 46 0.56 -1.46 -2.01
CA HIS A 46 -0.60 -1.53 -2.89
C HIS A 46 -1.92 -1.31 -2.13
N ASP A 47 -2.10 -1.96 -0.98
CA ASP A 47 -3.32 -1.83 -0.17
C ASP A 47 -3.51 -0.40 0.37
N LEU A 48 -2.41 0.27 0.75
CA LEU A 48 -2.46 1.66 1.20
C LEU A 48 -2.85 2.61 0.05
N LEU A 49 -2.32 2.39 -1.15
CA LEU A 49 -2.69 3.17 -2.34
C LEU A 49 -4.15 2.95 -2.72
N ALA A 50 -4.63 1.70 -2.71
CA ALA A 50 -6.02 1.39 -3.00
C ALA A 50 -6.99 2.07 -2.00
N GLN A 51 -6.64 2.10 -0.72
CA GLN A 51 -7.41 2.82 0.30
C GLN A 51 -7.41 4.34 0.06
N ALA A 52 -6.26 4.91 -0.32
CA ALA A 52 -6.16 6.33 -0.65
C ALA A 52 -7.02 6.68 -1.86
N GLU A 53 -6.96 5.87 -2.94
CA GLU A 53 -7.77 6.04 -4.14
C GLU A 53 -9.27 5.98 -3.82
N GLN A 54 -9.71 4.99 -3.03
CA GLN A 54 -11.10 4.88 -2.61
C GLN A 54 -11.58 6.12 -1.84
N ARG A 55 -10.73 6.68 -0.97
CA ARG A 55 -11.05 7.91 -0.23
C ARG A 55 -11.19 9.10 -1.16
N VAL A 56 -10.28 9.25 -2.13
CA VAL A 56 -10.35 10.31 -3.14
C VAL A 56 -11.62 10.18 -3.98
N SER A 57 -11.93 8.98 -4.48
CA SER A 57 -13.14 8.69 -5.26
C SER A 57 -14.41 9.09 -4.50
N LYS A 58 -14.52 8.73 -3.21
CA LYS A 58 -15.65 9.13 -2.36
C LYS A 58 -15.74 10.65 -2.19
N LEU A 59 -14.61 11.32 -1.99
CA LEU A 59 -14.58 12.78 -1.84
C LEU A 59 -15.02 13.50 -3.12
N VAL A 60 -14.56 13.04 -4.29
CA VAL A 60 -14.97 13.57 -5.60
C VAL A 60 -16.47 13.36 -5.81
N ALA A 61 -16.99 12.15 -5.58
CA ALA A 61 -18.42 11.87 -5.67
C ALA A 61 -19.28 12.77 -4.76
N THR A 62 -18.79 13.09 -3.55
CA THR A 62 -19.47 14.03 -2.66
C THR A 62 -19.39 15.48 -3.11
N ALA A 63 -18.28 15.88 -3.75
CA ALA A 63 -18.08 17.24 -4.25
C ALA A 63 -18.94 17.51 -5.50
N GLU A 64 -19.22 16.48 -6.31
CA GLU A 64 -20.05 16.57 -7.52
C GLU A 64 -21.57 16.52 -7.23
N GLY A 65 -21.98 16.42 -5.96
CA GLY A 65 -23.34 16.79 -5.53
C GLY A 65 -24.42 15.71 -5.63
N LEU A 66 -24.08 14.42 -5.82
CA LEU A 66 -25.07 13.34 -5.78
C LEU A 66 -24.76 12.33 -4.67
N ARG A 67 -25.47 12.50 -3.54
CA ARG A 67 -25.67 11.45 -2.53
C ARG A 67 -27.17 11.21 -2.41
N GLU A 68 -27.64 10.11 -2.99
CA GLU A 68 -28.89 9.49 -2.58
C GLU A 68 -28.57 8.59 -1.38
N GLU A 69 -29.08 8.95 -0.21
CA GLU A 69 -29.06 8.08 0.96
C GLU A 69 -30.40 7.34 1.05
N PRO A 70 -30.41 6.00 1.14
CA PRO A 70 -31.63 5.24 1.39
C PRO A 70 -32.17 5.58 2.78
N PHE A 71 -33.49 5.70 2.89
CA PHE A 71 -34.13 5.88 4.19
C PHE A 71 -33.82 4.68 5.10
N PRO A 72 -33.39 4.91 6.36
CA PRO A 72 -33.31 3.83 7.33
C PRO A 72 -34.72 3.28 7.56
N GLU A 73 -34.93 2.01 7.23
CA GLU A 73 -36.13 1.27 7.62
C GLU A 73 -36.16 1.18 9.15
N ALA A 74 -37.28 1.63 9.72
CA ALA A 74 -37.53 1.68 11.16
C ALA A 74 -37.78 0.29 11.77
#